data_AF-A0AAW9FMH3-F1
#
_entry.id   AF-A0AAW9FMH3-F1
#
_cell.length_a   1.000
_cell.length_b   1.000
_cell.length_c   1.000
_cell.angle_alpha   90.00
_cell.angle_beta   90.00
_cell.angle_gamma   90.00
#
_symmetry.space_group_name_H-M   'P 1'
#
loop_
_entity.id
_entity.type
_entity.pdbx_description
1 polymer ?
#
loop_
_entity_poly.entity_id
_entity_poly.type
_entity_poly.pdbx_seq_one_letter_code
_entity_poly.pdbx_strand_id
1 'polypeptide(L)'
;MNMQITSLNPADICAAPWLASHQPLAPYNPEPVADIVGQIVNLHRRRQAAIRAKTKVILMMKAEVRSLLCRDTDFEEDKNTDRVTAFGKAPRKLTKSAQKRVDDALKSAVSEIEEGVPQSDVASVISSYVESEKLFDAQCEGYAKQMVKLVKQLPVYEFVKSVNGFGDVSFATIVGECGDIGTYKSVSAVWKRLGLAVINGRRQGNPGEGASSQDWVVHGYNRARRSVSWNMRSGIIGSMGLWRPDFGSDLSDTTYYQRVYAERARFEAEKLGLPVEMKVNAKGVEKESYKAHVATRAHRYVEKRLLKNLYVEWRKAAA
;
A
#
# COMPACT_ATOMS: atom_id res chain seq x y z
N MET A 1 -21.32 27.62 16.24
CA MET A 1 -22.43 27.16 15.37
C MET A 1 -22.41 25.64 15.38
N ASN A 2 -23.27 25.00 16.18
CA ASN A 2 -23.40 23.54 16.19
C ASN A 2 -24.16 23.15 14.93
N MET A 3 -23.45 22.76 13.87
CA MET A 3 -24.09 22.15 12.71
C MET A 3 -24.71 20.83 13.17
N GLN A 4 -26.04 20.79 13.20
CA GLN A 4 -26.79 19.53 13.27
C GLN A 4 -26.50 18.78 11.97
N ILE A 5 -25.51 17.88 12.03
CA ILE A 5 -25.32 16.86 11.01
C ILE A 5 -26.58 16.01 11.05
N THR A 6 -27.41 16.10 10.02
CA THR A 6 -28.53 15.18 9.82
C THR A 6 -27.98 13.77 9.91
N SER A 7 -28.41 13.03 10.92
CA SER A 7 -27.99 11.65 11.14
C SER A 7 -28.36 10.85 9.89
N LEU A 8 -27.35 10.40 9.15
CA LEU A 8 -27.55 9.49 8.03
C LEU A 8 -28.15 8.21 8.61
N ASN A 9 -29.40 7.91 8.27
CA ASN A 9 -30.03 6.67 8.69
C ASN A 9 -29.19 5.49 8.14
N PRO A 10 -28.71 4.57 8.99
CA PRO A 10 -27.93 3.41 8.53
C PRO A 10 -28.66 2.57 7.47
N ALA A 11 -30.00 2.62 7.45
CA ALA A 11 -30.83 1.97 6.45
C ALA A 11 -30.64 2.55 5.03
N ASP A 12 -30.41 3.86 4.90
CA ASP A 12 -30.26 4.53 3.59
C ASP A 12 -28.91 4.23 2.95
N ILE A 13 -27.87 4.00 3.75
CA ILE A 13 -26.57 3.48 3.27
C ILE A 13 -26.70 2.02 2.80
N CYS A 14 -27.64 1.26 3.38
CA CYS A 14 -27.92 -0.13 2.99
C CYS A 14 -28.84 -0.26 1.76
N ALA A 15 -29.63 0.77 1.44
CA ALA A 15 -30.61 0.77 0.35
C ALA A 15 -30.01 0.95 -1.05
N ALA A 16 -28.69 1.14 -1.17
CA ALA A 16 -28.08 1.25 -2.48
C ALA A 16 -28.22 -0.08 -3.26
N PRO A 17 -28.66 -0.07 -4.53
CA PRO A 17 -28.95 -1.27 -5.33
C PRO A 17 -27.82 -2.32 -5.37
N TRP A 18 -26.58 -1.91 -5.13
CA TRP A 18 -25.38 -2.76 -5.10
C TRP A 18 -25.16 -3.55 -3.79
N LEU A 19 -26.00 -3.37 -2.76
CA LEU A 19 -25.92 -4.10 -1.48
C LEU A 19 -26.94 -5.25 -1.37
N ALA A 20 -28.03 -5.22 -2.13
CA ALA A 20 -29.22 -6.03 -1.84
C ALA A 20 -29.36 -7.34 -2.64
N SER A 21 -28.58 -7.58 -3.69
CA SER A 21 -28.67 -8.84 -4.45
C SER A 21 -27.40 -9.67 -4.30
N HIS A 22 -27.48 -10.72 -3.47
CA HIS A 22 -26.61 -11.89 -3.65
C HIS A 22 -27.00 -12.54 -4.98
N GLN A 23 -26.62 -11.92 -6.10
CA GLN A 23 -26.72 -12.58 -7.39
C GLN A 23 -25.75 -13.76 -7.36
N PRO A 24 -26.24 -15.00 -7.54
CA PRO A 24 -25.36 -16.14 -7.69
C PRO A 24 -24.48 -15.88 -8.90
N LEU A 25 -23.17 -15.83 -8.69
CA LEU A 25 -22.22 -15.70 -9.80
C LEU A 25 -22.20 -17.03 -10.56
N ALA A 26 -22.19 -16.95 -11.89
CA ALA A 26 -22.02 -18.12 -12.73
C ALA A 26 -20.73 -18.90 -12.37
N PRO A 27 -20.65 -20.20 -12.72
CA PRO A 27 -19.39 -20.94 -12.68
C PRO A 27 -18.31 -20.16 -13.42
N TYR A 28 -17.13 -20.04 -12.82
CA TYR A 28 -16.03 -19.27 -13.37
C TYR A 28 -15.14 -20.18 -14.22
N ASN A 29 -14.84 -19.77 -15.46
CA ASN A 29 -13.90 -20.46 -16.34
C ASN A 29 -12.53 -19.74 -16.36
N PRO A 30 -11.44 -20.34 -15.84
CA PRO A 30 -10.13 -19.71 -15.82
C PRO A 30 -9.39 -19.74 -17.17
N GLU A 31 -9.75 -20.65 -18.08
CA GLU A 31 -9.00 -20.94 -19.32
C GLU A 31 -8.66 -19.69 -20.15
N PRO A 32 -9.60 -18.73 -20.38
CA PRO A 32 -9.32 -17.58 -21.24
C PRO A 32 -8.24 -16.62 -20.72
N VAL A 33 -7.97 -16.63 -19.40
CA VAL A 33 -7.04 -15.70 -18.75
C VAL A 33 -5.84 -16.40 -18.12
N ALA A 34 -5.82 -17.72 -18.05
CA ALA A 34 -4.84 -18.51 -17.31
C ALA A 34 -3.39 -18.20 -17.72
N ASP A 35 -3.11 -18.16 -19.03
CA ASP A 35 -1.77 -17.90 -19.54
C ASP A 35 -1.31 -16.45 -19.23
N ILE A 36 -2.15 -15.47 -19.55
CA ILE A 36 -1.87 -14.04 -19.29
C ILE A 36 -1.61 -13.81 -17.80
N VAL A 37 -2.45 -14.37 -16.93
CA VAL A 37 -2.29 -14.28 -15.47
C VAL A 37 -0.99 -14.97 -15.02
N GLY A 38 -0.67 -16.15 -15.55
CA GLY A 38 0.57 -16.86 -15.28
C GLY A 38 1.82 -16.03 -15.61
N GLN A 39 1.82 -15.38 -16.78
CA GLN A 39 2.89 -14.47 -17.19
C GLN A 39 3.01 -13.26 -16.26
N ILE A 40 1.89 -12.63 -15.87
CA ILE A 40 1.87 -11.50 -14.93
C ILE A 40 2.46 -11.92 -13.57
N VAL A 41 2.07 -13.08 -13.04
CA VAL A 41 2.58 -13.60 -11.76
C VAL A 41 4.09 -13.82 -11.82
N ASN A 42 4.60 -14.39 -12.90
CA ASN A 42 6.03 -14.61 -13.09
C ASN A 42 6.81 -13.28 -13.18
N LEU A 43 6.34 -12.33 -13.96
CA LEU A 43 6.95 -10.99 -14.05
C LEU A 43 6.90 -10.25 -12.71
N HIS A 44 5.79 -10.35 -11.98
CA HIS A 44 5.67 -9.76 -10.65
C HIS A 44 6.69 -10.33 -9.68
N ARG A 45 6.89 -11.66 -9.66
CA ARG A 45 7.90 -12.32 -8.82
C ARG A 45 9.32 -11.84 -9.18
N ARG A 46 9.65 -11.74 -10.46
CA ARG A 46 10.94 -11.20 -10.94
C ARG A 46 11.13 -9.75 -10.52
N ARG A 47 10.11 -8.91 -10.68
CA ARG A 47 10.11 -7.53 -10.20
C ARG A 47 10.34 -7.43 -8.69
N GLN A 48 9.67 -8.26 -7.90
CA GLN A 48 9.88 -8.29 -6.45
C GLN A 48 11.30 -8.76 -6.07
N ALA A 49 11.88 -9.69 -6.83
CA ALA A 49 13.28 -10.09 -6.64
C ALA A 49 14.25 -8.94 -6.94
N ALA A 50 14.05 -8.23 -8.05
CA ALA A 50 14.84 -7.05 -8.42
C ALA A 50 14.72 -5.92 -7.38
N ILE A 51 13.52 -5.61 -6.89
CA ILE A 51 13.31 -4.62 -5.82
C ILE A 51 14.09 -5.00 -4.54
N ARG A 52 14.08 -6.28 -4.16
CA ARG A 52 14.84 -6.77 -3.00
C ARG A 52 16.35 -6.67 -3.23
N ALA A 53 16.83 -7.00 -4.43
CA ALA A 53 18.24 -6.85 -4.79
C ALA A 53 18.68 -5.39 -4.73
N LYS A 54 17.91 -4.48 -5.36
CA LYS A 54 18.09 -3.03 -5.25
C LYS A 54 18.15 -2.56 -3.80
N THR A 55 17.20 -2.98 -2.97
CA THR A 55 17.17 -2.60 -1.54
C THR A 55 18.45 -3.05 -0.82
N LYS A 56 18.98 -4.24 -1.12
CA LYS A 56 20.25 -4.69 -0.55
C LYS A 56 21.41 -3.83 -1.00
N VAL A 57 21.50 -3.46 -2.28
CA VAL A 57 22.52 -2.53 -2.82
C VAL A 57 22.48 -1.20 -2.07
N ILE A 58 21.30 -0.60 -1.89
CA ILE A 58 21.15 0.65 -1.11
C ILE A 58 21.61 0.48 0.34
N LEU A 59 21.28 -0.64 0.98
CA LEU A 59 21.71 -0.90 2.34
C LEU A 59 23.24 -1.11 2.46
N MET A 60 23.87 -1.70 1.45
CA MET A 60 25.33 -1.80 1.36
C MET A 60 25.96 -0.42 1.16
N MET A 61 25.44 0.42 0.25
CA MET A 61 25.89 1.82 0.11
C MET A 61 25.85 2.55 1.45
N LYS A 62 24.71 2.50 2.15
CA LYS A 62 24.57 3.10 3.48
C LYS A 62 25.53 2.49 4.50
N ALA A 63 25.91 1.22 4.39
CA ALA A 63 26.89 0.60 5.28
C ALA A 63 28.29 1.17 5.05
N GLU A 64 28.71 1.34 3.80
CA GLU A 64 30.01 1.94 3.46
C GLU A 64 30.09 3.42 3.85
N VAL A 65 29.03 4.20 3.59
CA VAL A 65 29.01 5.60 4.05
C VAL A 65 29.08 5.69 5.58
N ARG A 66 28.48 4.74 6.29
CA ARG A 66 28.58 4.65 7.76
C ARG A 66 29.98 4.31 8.24
N SER A 67 30.69 3.39 7.58
CA SER A 67 32.06 3.02 7.97
C SER A 67 33.04 4.20 7.80
N LEU A 68 32.80 5.07 6.83
CA LEU A 68 33.60 6.27 6.59
C LEU A 68 33.29 7.42 7.57
N LEU A 69 32.01 7.67 7.88
CA LEU A 69 31.57 8.90 8.55
C LEU A 69 31.19 8.77 10.02
N CYS A 70 30.94 7.55 10.51
CA CYS A 70 30.44 7.33 11.86
C CYS A 70 31.53 6.81 12.81
N ARG A 71 31.46 7.27 14.05
CA ARG A 71 32.29 6.83 15.18
C ARG A 71 31.42 6.08 16.20
N ASP A 72 32.03 5.43 17.17
CA ASP A 72 31.29 4.71 18.22
C ASP A 72 30.30 5.58 19.00
N THR A 73 30.57 6.88 19.13
CA THR A 73 29.68 7.86 19.78
C THR A 73 28.41 8.15 18.99
N ASP A 74 28.37 7.81 17.70
CA ASP A 74 27.20 8.01 16.84
C ASP A 74 26.14 6.92 17.00
N PHE A 75 26.40 5.89 17.82
CA PHE A 75 25.53 4.75 18.01
C PHE A 75 24.91 4.71 19.42
N GLU A 76 23.59 4.58 19.46
CA GLU A 76 22.78 4.43 20.67
C GLU A 76 22.13 3.04 20.74
N GLU A 77 21.72 2.64 21.94
CA GLU A 77 20.98 1.39 22.14
C GLU A 77 19.60 1.46 21.48
N ASP A 78 19.23 0.42 20.71
CA ASP A 78 17.92 0.35 20.09
C ASP A 78 16.87 -0.23 21.04
N LYS A 79 16.27 0.66 21.83
CA LYS A 79 15.19 0.34 22.78
C LYS A 79 13.88 -0.11 22.13
N ASN A 80 13.78 -0.15 20.81
CA ASN A 80 12.57 -0.52 20.08
C ASN A 80 12.50 -2.02 19.72
N THR A 81 13.47 -2.82 20.14
CA THR A 81 13.57 -4.23 19.79
C THR A 81 14.04 -5.06 20.99
N ASP A 82 13.32 -6.14 21.29
CA ASP A 82 13.71 -7.10 22.32
C ASP A 82 14.76 -8.11 21.81
N ARG A 83 15.16 -8.00 20.53
CA ARG A 83 16.22 -8.85 19.97
C ARG A 83 17.52 -8.58 20.68
N VAL A 84 18.22 -9.64 21.07
CA VAL A 84 19.62 -9.59 21.46
C VAL A 84 20.51 -10.03 20.31
N THR A 85 21.72 -9.50 20.24
CA THR A 85 22.75 -9.99 19.32
C THR A 85 23.16 -11.42 19.71
N ALA A 86 23.89 -12.12 18.82
CA ALA A 86 24.45 -13.45 19.12
C ALA A 86 25.32 -13.48 20.40
N PHE A 87 25.78 -12.31 20.86
CA PHE A 87 26.59 -12.14 22.07
C PHE A 87 25.80 -11.64 23.27
N GLY A 88 24.46 -11.71 23.23
CA GLY A 88 23.59 -11.28 24.33
C GLY A 88 23.52 -9.76 24.55
N LYS A 89 24.19 -8.95 23.72
CA LYS A 89 24.13 -7.48 23.81
C LYS A 89 22.90 -6.92 23.11
N ALA A 90 22.37 -5.83 23.65
CA ALA A 90 21.34 -5.06 22.98
C ALA A 90 21.86 -4.52 21.63
N PRO A 91 21.02 -4.55 20.58
CA PRO A 91 21.38 -4.01 19.27
C PRO A 91 21.57 -2.50 19.37
N ARG A 92 22.56 -1.99 18.64
CA ARG A 92 22.81 -0.55 18.51
C ARG A 92 22.26 -0.04 17.18
N LYS A 93 21.77 1.19 17.18
CA LYS A 93 21.38 1.94 15.97
C LYS A 93 22.11 3.27 15.94
N LEU A 94 22.11 3.91 14.77
CA LEU A 94 22.60 5.28 14.68
C LEU A 94 21.67 6.24 15.43
N THR A 95 22.27 7.24 16.06
CA THR A 95 21.57 8.45 16.50
C THR A 95 20.92 9.14 15.31
N LYS A 96 19.82 9.87 15.54
CA LYS A 96 19.11 10.57 14.47
C LYS A 96 19.99 11.57 13.72
N SER A 97 20.89 12.26 14.42
CA SER A 97 21.84 13.21 13.83
C SER A 97 22.86 12.52 12.94
N ALA A 98 23.43 11.39 13.38
CA ALA A 98 24.36 10.61 12.56
C ALA A 98 23.68 9.97 11.35
N GLN A 99 22.46 9.44 11.51
CA GLN A 99 21.66 8.92 10.40
C GLN A 99 21.41 9.99 9.34
N LYS A 100 21.03 11.21 9.78
CA LYS A 100 20.85 12.34 8.87
C LYS A 100 22.16 12.70 8.15
N ARG A 101 23.29 12.78 8.86
CA ARG A 101 24.60 13.06 8.26
C ARG A 101 24.99 12.04 7.18
N VAL A 102 24.74 10.75 7.43
CA VAL A 102 24.95 9.67 6.46
C VAL A 102 24.05 9.83 5.24
N ASP A 103 22.75 10.09 5.45
CA ASP A 103 21.79 10.24 4.35
C ASP A 103 22.10 11.49 3.49
N ASP A 104 22.49 12.59 4.12
CA ASP A 104 22.90 13.83 3.44
C ASP A 104 24.18 13.61 2.62
N ALA A 105 25.20 12.96 3.21
CA ALA A 105 26.44 12.65 2.50
C ALA A 105 26.24 11.68 1.32
N LEU A 106 25.38 10.66 1.50
CA LEU A 106 25.02 9.75 0.41
C LEU A 106 24.34 10.50 -0.73
N LYS A 107 23.42 11.43 -0.42
CA LYS A 107 22.73 12.24 -1.42
C LYS A 107 23.70 13.12 -2.21
N SER A 108 24.61 13.80 -1.54
CA SER A 108 25.64 14.62 -2.19
C SER A 108 26.55 13.78 -3.08
N ALA A 109 27.02 12.63 -2.59
CA ALA A 109 27.87 11.73 -3.34
C ALA A 109 27.19 11.16 -4.59
N VAL A 110 25.89 10.82 -4.52
CA VAL A 110 25.11 10.40 -5.70
C VAL A 110 25.05 11.52 -6.74
N SER A 111 24.81 12.77 -6.34
CA SER A 111 24.80 13.91 -7.27
C SER A 111 26.17 14.14 -7.92
N GLU A 112 27.28 14.04 -7.17
CA GLU A 112 28.65 14.11 -7.73
C GLU A 112 28.91 13.03 -8.80
N ILE A 113 28.44 11.81 -8.56
CA ILE A 113 28.58 10.68 -9.51
C ILE A 113 27.77 10.95 -10.78
N GLU A 114 26.55 11.48 -10.65
CA GLU A 114 25.70 11.81 -11.78
C GLU A 114 26.26 12.96 -12.64
N GLU A 115 27.00 13.89 -12.04
CA GLU A 115 27.72 14.98 -12.73
C GLU A 115 29.03 14.51 -13.40
N GLY A 116 29.49 13.29 -13.13
CA GLY A 116 30.55 12.60 -13.88
C GLY A 116 31.97 12.76 -13.34
N VAL A 117 32.16 13.40 -12.17
CA VAL A 117 33.47 13.46 -11.51
C VAL A 117 33.31 13.22 -10.01
N PRO A 118 33.51 11.98 -9.52
CA PRO A 118 33.55 11.69 -8.09
C PRO A 118 34.75 12.44 -7.46
N GLN A 119 34.46 13.46 -6.66
CA GLN A 119 35.50 14.25 -5.98
C GLN A 119 35.68 13.86 -4.52
N SER A 120 34.58 13.44 -3.86
CA SER A 120 34.63 12.98 -2.47
C SER A 120 35.03 11.51 -2.37
N ASP A 121 35.67 11.15 -1.25
CA ASP A 121 35.95 9.74 -0.89
C ASP A 121 34.67 8.91 -0.85
N VAL A 122 33.57 9.52 -0.36
CA VAL A 122 32.25 8.89 -0.32
C VAL A 122 31.77 8.54 -1.72
N ALA A 123 31.82 9.49 -2.68
CA ALA A 123 31.44 9.25 -4.06
C ALA A 123 32.29 8.17 -4.72
N SER A 124 33.61 8.18 -4.47
CA SER A 124 34.54 7.18 -4.99
C SER A 124 34.16 5.76 -4.53
N VAL A 125 33.89 5.58 -3.24
CA VAL A 125 33.56 4.27 -2.65
C VAL A 125 32.19 3.75 -3.10
N ILE A 126 31.18 4.63 -3.27
CA ILE A 126 29.82 4.19 -3.60
C ILE A 126 29.52 4.08 -5.10
N SER A 127 30.41 4.57 -5.97
CA SER A 127 30.20 4.68 -7.43
C SER A 127 29.64 3.41 -8.09
N SER A 128 30.24 2.25 -7.83
CA SER A 128 29.80 0.96 -8.38
C SER A 128 28.39 0.53 -7.95
N TYR A 129 27.96 0.94 -6.75
CA TYR A 129 26.64 0.62 -6.24
C TYR A 129 25.56 1.50 -6.87
N VAL A 130 25.86 2.77 -7.18
CA VAL A 130 24.95 3.68 -7.89
C VAL A 130 24.64 3.13 -9.28
N GLU A 131 25.66 2.67 -10.01
CA GLU A 131 25.45 2.01 -11.31
C GLU A 131 24.65 0.71 -11.18
N SER A 132 24.92 -0.08 -10.15
CA SER A 132 24.13 -1.29 -9.85
C SER A 132 22.67 -0.96 -9.52
N GLU A 133 22.39 0.12 -8.79
CA GLU A 133 21.03 0.59 -8.51
C GLU A 133 20.29 0.92 -9.80
N LYS A 134 20.92 1.70 -10.70
CA LYS A 134 20.34 2.08 -12.01
C LYS A 134 19.95 0.85 -12.84
N LEU A 135 20.78 -0.19 -12.84
CA LEU A 135 20.46 -1.46 -13.52
C LEU A 135 19.19 -2.11 -12.95
N PHE A 136 19.05 -2.17 -11.63
CA PHE A 136 17.85 -2.74 -11.02
C PHE A 136 16.61 -1.87 -11.22
N ASP A 137 16.74 -0.55 -11.28
CA ASP A 137 15.63 0.34 -11.63
C ASP A 137 15.14 0.10 -13.06
N ALA A 138 16.05 0.04 -14.02
CA ALA A 138 15.74 -0.28 -15.41
C ALA A 138 15.04 -1.66 -15.53
N GLN A 139 15.51 -2.66 -14.79
CA GLN A 139 14.85 -3.97 -14.73
C GLN A 139 13.43 -3.88 -14.13
N CYS A 140 13.27 -3.17 -13.01
CA CYS A 140 11.98 -3.01 -12.34
C CYS A 140 10.96 -2.29 -13.22
N GLU A 141 11.40 -1.26 -13.96
CA GLU A 141 10.58 -0.53 -14.92
C GLU A 141 10.23 -1.40 -16.13
N GLY A 142 11.21 -2.15 -16.67
CA GLY A 142 11.01 -3.09 -17.76
C GLY A 142 9.95 -4.15 -17.44
N TYR A 143 10.03 -4.77 -16.26
CA TYR A 143 9.01 -5.71 -15.79
C TYR A 143 7.65 -5.05 -15.60
N ALA A 144 7.61 -3.82 -15.05
CA ALA A 144 6.35 -3.09 -14.88
C ALA A 144 5.68 -2.79 -16.23
N LYS A 145 6.43 -2.36 -17.25
CA LYS A 145 5.93 -2.12 -18.61
C LYS A 145 5.33 -3.39 -19.22
N GLN A 146 6.00 -4.53 -19.08
CA GLN A 146 5.49 -5.83 -19.57
C GLN A 146 4.21 -6.25 -18.84
N MET A 147 4.19 -6.14 -17.52
CA MET A 147 3.00 -6.40 -16.71
C MET A 147 1.81 -5.54 -17.13
N VAL A 148 2.03 -4.24 -17.38
CA VAL A 148 0.99 -3.30 -17.84
C VAL A 148 0.42 -3.72 -19.20
N LYS A 149 1.27 -4.16 -20.15
CA LYS A 149 0.81 -4.66 -21.45
C LYS A 149 -0.08 -5.89 -21.32
N LEU A 150 0.23 -6.80 -20.39
CA LEU A 150 -0.54 -8.01 -20.16
C LEU A 150 -1.88 -7.73 -19.46
N VAL A 151 -1.91 -6.89 -18.42
CA VAL A 151 -3.19 -6.62 -17.72
C VAL A 151 -4.21 -5.90 -18.59
N LYS A 152 -3.78 -5.13 -19.59
CA LYS A 152 -4.65 -4.48 -20.56
C LYS A 152 -5.41 -5.46 -21.45
N GLN A 153 -4.94 -6.70 -21.55
CA GLN A 153 -5.58 -7.78 -22.32
C GLN A 153 -6.61 -8.55 -21.48
N LEU A 154 -6.67 -8.33 -20.17
CA LEU A 154 -7.63 -9.01 -19.31
C LEU A 154 -9.03 -8.43 -19.54
N PRO A 155 -10.09 -9.27 -19.64
CA PRO A 155 -11.46 -8.81 -19.87
C PRO A 155 -11.98 -7.79 -18.85
N VAL A 156 -11.52 -7.88 -17.60
CA VAL A 156 -11.90 -6.96 -16.50
C VAL A 156 -11.28 -5.56 -16.63
N TYR A 157 -10.37 -5.34 -17.58
CA TYR A 157 -9.57 -4.11 -17.63
C TYR A 157 -10.43 -2.85 -17.85
N GLU A 158 -11.56 -2.94 -18.55
CA GLU A 158 -12.48 -1.81 -18.71
C GLU A 158 -13.03 -1.30 -17.38
N PHE A 159 -13.35 -2.20 -16.44
CA PHE A 159 -13.69 -1.81 -15.07
C PHE A 159 -12.51 -1.08 -14.40
N VAL A 160 -11.30 -1.63 -14.48
CA VAL A 160 -10.10 -1.03 -13.88
C VAL A 160 -9.87 0.39 -14.41
N LYS A 161 -9.94 0.57 -15.73
CA LYS A 161 -9.78 1.86 -16.41
C LYS A 161 -10.84 2.89 -15.99
N SER A 162 -12.06 2.45 -15.70
CA SER A 162 -13.14 3.32 -15.21
C SER A 162 -12.92 3.83 -13.78
N VAL A 163 -12.06 3.17 -12.99
CA VAL A 163 -11.82 3.56 -11.60
C VAL A 163 -10.73 4.63 -11.51
N ASN A 164 -11.14 5.87 -11.25
CA ASN A 164 -10.19 6.96 -11.04
C ASN A 164 -9.19 6.63 -9.91
N GLY A 165 -7.90 6.82 -10.20
CA GLY A 165 -6.81 6.57 -9.28
C GLY A 165 -6.37 5.10 -9.16
N PHE A 166 -7.04 4.15 -9.83
CA PHE A 166 -6.60 2.75 -9.86
C PHE A 166 -5.72 2.46 -11.08
N GLY A 167 -4.44 2.83 -10.99
CA GLY A 167 -3.50 2.72 -12.11
C GLY A 167 -3.10 1.29 -12.50
N ASP A 168 -2.66 1.13 -13.75
CA ASP A 168 -2.31 -0.16 -14.38
C ASP A 168 -1.29 -0.97 -13.59
N VAL A 169 -0.25 -0.34 -13.06
CA VAL A 169 0.79 -1.01 -12.26
C VAL A 169 0.21 -1.55 -10.94
N SER A 170 -0.66 -0.78 -10.29
CA SER A 170 -1.34 -1.23 -9.07
C SER A 170 -2.22 -2.44 -9.37
N PHE A 171 -2.99 -2.41 -10.45
CA PHE A 171 -3.79 -3.55 -10.88
C PHE A 171 -2.91 -4.77 -11.20
N ALA A 172 -1.83 -4.60 -11.95
CA ALA A 172 -0.94 -5.70 -12.30
C ALA A 172 -0.20 -6.29 -11.09
N THR A 173 0.12 -5.49 -10.08
CA THR A 173 0.70 -6.01 -8.83
C THR A 173 -0.33 -6.78 -7.98
N ILE A 174 -1.61 -6.38 -8.00
CA ILE A 174 -2.70 -7.16 -7.38
C ILE A 174 -2.86 -8.52 -8.07
N VAL A 175 -2.90 -8.55 -9.40
CA VAL A 175 -2.94 -9.81 -10.18
C VAL A 175 -1.67 -10.64 -9.92
N GLY A 176 -0.50 -10.02 -9.91
CA GLY A 176 0.76 -10.71 -9.65
C GLY A 176 0.85 -11.34 -8.25
N GLU A 177 0.20 -10.75 -7.25
CA GLU A 177 0.12 -11.29 -5.89
C GLU A 177 -0.99 -12.34 -5.72
N CYS A 178 -2.16 -12.10 -6.30
CA CYS A 178 -3.34 -12.94 -6.13
C CYS A 178 -3.39 -14.12 -7.12
N GLY A 179 -2.75 -14.00 -8.28
CA GLY A 179 -3.02 -14.84 -9.44
C GLY A 179 -4.40 -14.53 -10.03
N ASP A 180 -5.09 -15.57 -10.47
CA ASP A 180 -6.44 -15.45 -11.01
C ASP A 180 -7.44 -15.17 -9.87
N ILE A 181 -7.99 -13.96 -9.83
CA ILE A 181 -8.92 -13.50 -8.79
C ILE A 181 -10.26 -14.26 -8.86
N GLY A 182 -10.70 -14.69 -10.04
CA GLY A 182 -11.98 -15.38 -10.23
C GLY A 182 -12.03 -16.77 -9.60
N THR A 183 -10.86 -17.43 -9.49
CA THR A 183 -10.71 -18.77 -8.87
C THR A 183 -10.91 -18.77 -7.35
N TYR A 184 -10.86 -17.60 -6.70
CA TYR A 184 -11.08 -17.53 -5.25
C TYR A 184 -12.54 -17.88 -4.92
N LYS A 185 -12.74 -18.72 -3.90
CA LYS A 185 -14.08 -19.13 -3.42
C LYS A 185 -15.00 -17.97 -3.04
N SER A 186 -14.42 -16.84 -2.62
CA SER A 186 -15.15 -15.63 -2.27
C SER A 186 -14.20 -14.44 -2.17
N VAL A 187 -14.78 -13.22 -2.21
CA VAL A 187 -14.04 -11.98 -1.96
C VAL A 187 -13.29 -12.01 -0.61
N SER A 188 -13.83 -12.66 0.42
CA SER A 188 -13.17 -12.79 1.72
C SER A 188 -11.84 -13.53 1.65
N ALA A 189 -11.71 -14.48 0.71
CA ALA A 189 -10.45 -15.18 0.47
C ALA A 189 -9.41 -14.26 -0.19
N VAL A 190 -9.84 -13.39 -1.13
CA VAL A 190 -9.00 -12.33 -1.72
C VAL A 190 -8.53 -11.35 -0.64
N TRP A 191 -9.44 -10.91 0.24
CA TRP A 191 -9.08 -10.05 1.37
C TRP A 191 -8.07 -10.72 2.31
N LYS A 192 -8.23 -12.02 2.61
CA LYS A 192 -7.26 -12.75 3.45
C LYS A 192 -5.88 -12.82 2.79
N ARG A 193 -5.82 -13.06 1.47
CA ARG A 193 -4.55 -13.08 0.71
C ARG A 193 -3.82 -11.73 0.81
N LEU A 194 -4.54 -10.62 0.70
CA LEU A 194 -4.00 -9.26 0.70
C LEU A 194 -3.89 -8.61 2.10
N GLY A 195 -4.06 -9.36 3.20
CA GLY A 195 -3.87 -8.84 4.56
C GLY A 195 -5.05 -7.99 5.09
N LEU A 196 -6.22 -8.06 4.45
CA LEU A 196 -7.40 -7.22 4.71
C LEU A 196 -8.53 -7.93 5.47
N ALA A 197 -8.39 -9.23 5.75
CA ALA A 197 -9.41 -9.99 6.47
C ALA A 197 -9.64 -9.46 7.90
N VAL A 198 -10.81 -9.80 8.44
CA VAL A 198 -11.12 -9.70 9.87
C VAL A 198 -11.33 -11.14 10.34
N ILE A 199 -10.58 -11.54 11.35
CA ILE A 199 -10.56 -12.91 11.89
C ILE A 199 -10.86 -12.77 13.38
N ASN A 200 -11.91 -13.45 13.84
CA ASN A 200 -12.37 -13.40 15.25
C ASN A 200 -12.57 -11.95 15.74
N GLY A 201 -13.24 -11.12 14.94
CA GLY A 201 -13.49 -9.70 15.25
C GLY A 201 -12.27 -8.78 15.19
N ARG A 202 -11.06 -9.31 14.96
CA ARG A 202 -9.81 -8.56 14.93
C ARG A 202 -9.26 -8.42 13.52
N ARG A 203 -8.52 -7.34 13.26
CA ARG A 203 -7.86 -7.14 11.96
C ARG A 203 -6.76 -8.18 11.75
N GLN A 204 -6.65 -8.72 10.53
CA GLN A 204 -5.53 -9.58 10.16
C GLN A 204 -4.18 -8.88 10.45
N GLY A 205 -3.23 -9.63 11.01
CA GLY A 205 -1.95 -9.10 11.53
C GLY A 205 -2.03 -8.47 12.92
N ASN A 206 -3.15 -8.61 13.63
CA ASN A 206 -3.27 -8.27 15.06
C ASN A 206 -4.18 -9.29 15.77
N PRO A 207 -3.69 -10.51 16.06
CA PRO A 207 -4.47 -11.51 16.80
C PRO A 207 -4.78 -11.07 18.23
N GLY A 208 -4.05 -10.08 18.75
CA GLY A 208 -4.22 -9.41 20.03
C GLY A 208 -3.30 -9.94 21.12
N GLU A 209 -3.52 -9.47 22.36
CA GLU A 209 -2.67 -9.81 23.50
C GLU A 209 -2.79 -11.29 23.87
N GLY A 210 -1.66 -11.91 24.23
CA GLY A 210 -1.58 -13.35 24.56
C GLY A 210 -1.72 -14.30 23.36
N ALA A 211 -1.67 -13.79 22.12
CA ALA A 211 -1.84 -14.61 20.93
C ALA A 211 -0.78 -15.72 20.81
N SER A 212 -1.24 -16.94 20.58
CA SER A 212 -0.40 -18.11 20.34
C SER A 212 0.24 -18.08 18.95
N SER A 213 1.27 -18.90 18.73
CA SER A 213 1.84 -19.12 17.40
C SER A 213 0.78 -19.58 16.38
N GLN A 214 -0.19 -20.38 16.82
CA GLN A 214 -1.28 -20.87 15.97
C GLN A 214 -2.21 -19.74 15.53
N ASP A 215 -2.47 -18.75 16.39
CA ASP A 215 -3.28 -17.58 16.02
C ASP A 215 -2.63 -16.78 14.89
N TRP A 216 -1.30 -16.66 14.91
CA TRP A 216 -0.53 -16.02 13.84
C TRP A 216 -0.58 -16.82 12.53
N VAL A 217 -0.50 -18.15 12.61
CA VAL A 217 -0.67 -19.05 11.44
C VAL A 217 -2.07 -18.90 10.85
N VAL A 218 -3.12 -18.90 11.69
CA VAL A 218 -4.52 -18.71 11.27
C VAL A 218 -4.71 -17.34 10.61
N HIS A 219 -4.12 -16.29 11.19
CA HIS A 219 -4.08 -14.97 10.61
C HIS A 219 -3.41 -14.97 9.24
N GLY A 220 -2.34 -15.75 9.05
CA GLY A 220 -1.62 -15.89 7.78
C GLY A 220 -1.19 -14.53 7.23
N TYR A 221 -0.89 -13.57 8.11
CA TYR A 221 -0.57 -12.21 7.72
C TYR A 221 0.81 -12.15 7.10
N ASN A 222 0.90 -11.57 5.90
CA ASN A 222 2.18 -11.30 5.26
C ASN A 222 2.26 -9.80 4.94
N ARG A 223 3.23 -9.12 5.55
CA ARG A 223 3.43 -7.67 5.40
C ARG A 223 3.73 -7.27 3.96
N ALA A 224 4.48 -8.09 3.21
CA ALA A 224 4.79 -7.84 1.81
C ALA A 224 3.53 -7.96 0.93
N ARG A 225 2.64 -8.91 1.21
CA ARG A 225 1.34 -8.98 0.50
C ARG A 225 0.45 -7.80 0.84
N ARG A 226 0.42 -7.40 2.10
CA ARG A 226 -0.36 -6.23 2.56
C ARG A 226 0.12 -4.94 1.92
N SER A 227 1.41 -4.79 1.63
CA SER A 227 1.94 -3.58 1.00
C SER A 227 1.42 -3.38 -0.41
N VAL A 228 1.08 -4.46 -1.14
CA VAL A 228 0.47 -4.38 -2.48
C VAL A 228 -0.88 -3.66 -2.42
N SER A 229 -1.79 -4.11 -1.56
CA SER A 229 -3.10 -3.46 -1.37
C SER A 229 -2.98 -2.07 -0.75
N TRP A 230 -1.96 -1.85 0.10
CA TRP A 230 -1.69 -0.55 0.68
C TRP A 230 -1.25 0.47 -0.38
N ASN A 231 -0.38 0.09 -1.30
CA ASN A 231 0.12 0.99 -2.34
C ASN A 231 -0.98 1.33 -3.35
N MET A 232 -1.80 0.34 -3.72
CA MET A 232 -2.97 0.53 -4.57
C MET A 232 -3.89 1.63 -4.04
N ARG A 233 -4.17 1.66 -2.73
CA ARG A 233 -5.11 2.61 -2.13
C ARG A 233 -4.69 4.07 -2.30
N SER A 234 -3.39 4.35 -2.39
CA SER A 234 -2.85 5.71 -2.40
C SER A 234 -3.22 6.44 -3.69
N GLY A 235 -3.47 5.72 -4.78
CA GLY A 235 -3.94 6.32 -6.03
C GLY A 235 -5.41 6.71 -6.00
N ILE A 236 -6.26 5.96 -5.30
CA ILE A 236 -7.73 6.10 -5.35
C ILE A 236 -8.22 7.34 -4.57
N ILE A 237 -7.64 7.56 -3.39
CA ILE A 237 -8.06 8.60 -2.44
C ILE A 237 -6.91 9.53 -2.02
N GLY A 238 -5.80 9.47 -2.77
CA GLY A 238 -4.55 10.16 -2.45
C GLY A 238 -3.80 9.50 -1.28
N SER A 239 -2.48 9.70 -1.24
CA SER A 239 -1.69 9.29 -0.07
C SER A 239 -2.12 10.11 1.15
N MET A 240 -2.40 9.42 2.27
CA MET A 240 -2.72 9.99 3.59
C MET A 240 -3.75 11.14 3.61
N GLY A 241 -4.57 11.28 2.57
CA GLY A 241 -5.57 12.35 2.49
C GLY A 241 -5.23 13.59 1.70
N LEU A 242 -4.41 13.48 0.67
CA LEU A 242 -4.37 14.51 -0.36
C LEU A 242 -5.76 14.81 -0.94
N TRP A 243 -6.64 13.80 -1.04
CA TRP A 243 -8.05 14.03 -1.30
C TRP A 243 -8.88 14.04 -0.01
N ARG A 244 -9.61 15.13 0.19
CA ARG A 244 -10.61 15.35 1.25
C ARG A 244 -11.77 16.16 0.65
N PRO A 245 -13.02 15.87 1.05
CA PRO A 245 -14.14 16.72 0.69
C PRO A 245 -13.97 18.11 1.31
N ASP A 246 -14.61 19.10 0.72
CA ASP A 246 -14.75 20.41 1.34
C ASP A 246 -15.55 20.26 2.63
N PHE A 247 -15.26 21.11 3.62
CA PHE A 247 -15.88 20.98 4.92
C PHE A 247 -17.39 21.21 4.83
N GLY A 248 -18.18 20.21 5.22
CA GLY A 248 -19.64 20.27 5.15
C GLY A 248 -20.22 20.16 3.73
N SER A 249 -19.40 19.90 2.71
CA SER A 249 -19.90 19.76 1.34
C SER A 249 -20.73 18.48 1.16
N ASP A 250 -21.62 18.52 0.18
CA ASP A 250 -22.19 17.32 -0.38
C ASP A 250 -21.11 16.53 -1.16
N LEU A 251 -21.41 15.27 -1.45
CA LEU A 251 -20.48 14.34 -2.12
C LEU A 251 -20.94 13.99 -3.54
N SER A 252 -21.87 14.76 -4.09
CA SER A 252 -22.53 14.54 -5.38
C SER A 252 -21.52 14.50 -6.54
N ASP A 253 -20.59 15.45 -6.57
CA ASP A 253 -19.55 15.61 -7.60
C ASP A 253 -18.32 14.69 -7.40
N THR A 254 -18.31 13.89 -6.33
CA THR A 254 -17.17 13.03 -6.01
C THR A 254 -17.28 11.67 -6.68
N THR A 255 -16.13 11.08 -7.01
CA THR A 255 -16.10 9.70 -7.54
C THR A 255 -16.67 8.72 -6.52
N TYR A 256 -17.13 7.56 -7.00
CA TYR A 256 -17.72 6.53 -6.13
C TYR A 256 -16.85 6.19 -4.90
N TYR A 257 -15.55 5.92 -5.08
CA TYR A 257 -14.68 5.53 -3.97
C TYR A 257 -14.32 6.68 -3.04
N GLN A 258 -14.29 7.91 -3.55
CA GLN A 258 -14.12 9.12 -2.75
C GLN A 258 -15.33 9.35 -1.84
N ARG A 259 -16.54 9.18 -2.37
CA ARG A 259 -17.79 9.21 -1.59
C ARG A 259 -17.79 8.16 -0.49
N VAL A 260 -17.52 6.91 -0.86
CA VAL A 260 -17.42 5.78 0.09
C VAL A 260 -16.38 6.07 1.18
N TYR A 261 -15.26 6.70 0.85
CA TYR A 261 -14.26 7.11 1.83
C TYR A 261 -14.81 8.14 2.82
N ALA A 262 -15.35 9.25 2.31
CA ALA A 262 -15.82 10.38 3.12
C ALA A 262 -16.97 9.95 4.04
N GLU A 263 -17.97 9.25 3.50
CA GLU A 263 -19.08 8.67 4.29
C GLU A 263 -18.55 7.74 5.38
N ARG A 264 -17.60 6.86 5.05
CA ARG A 264 -17.04 5.94 6.04
C ARG A 264 -16.21 6.66 7.09
N ALA A 265 -15.47 7.71 6.72
CA ALA A 265 -14.67 8.49 7.65
C ALA A 265 -15.56 9.26 8.63
N ARG A 266 -16.63 9.90 8.14
CA ARG A 266 -17.66 10.56 8.97
C ARG A 266 -18.32 9.55 9.93
N PHE A 267 -18.75 8.40 9.44
CA PHE A 267 -19.32 7.32 10.27
C PHE A 267 -18.35 6.80 11.35
N GLU A 268 -17.08 6.56 11.01
CA GLU A 268 -16.09 6.09 11.99
C GLU A 268 -15.72 7.17 13.01
N ALA A 269 -15.77 8.46 12.64
CA ALA A 269 -15.58 9.58 13.56
C ALA A 269 -16.72 9.64 14.57
N GLU A 270 -17.97 9.62 14.10
CA GLU A 270 -19.18 9.59 14.93
C GLU A 270 -19.18 8.40 15.88
N LYS A 271 -18.95 7.18 15.35
CA LYS A 271 -18.88 5.94 16.14
C LYS A 271 -17.86 5.99 17.27
N LEU A 272 -16.78 6.75 17.11
CA LEU A 272 -15.72 6.88 18.11
C LEU A 272 -15.86 8.15 18.98
N GLY A 273 -16.90 8.96 18.78
CA GLY A 273 -17.05 10.24 19.47
C GLY A 273 -15.94 11.24 19.15
N LEU A 274 -15.38 11.16 17.94
CA LEU A 274 -14.28 12.03 17.50
C LEU A 274 -14.80 13.11 16.54
N PRO A 275 -14.34 14.37 16.69
CA PRO A 275 -14.80 15.44 15.82
C PRO A 275 -14.23 15.28 14.39
N VAL A 276 -15.02 15.70 13.41
CA VAL A 276 -14.53 16.04 12.07
C VAL A 276 -14.06 17.50 12.15
N GLU A 277 -12.76 17.72 11.98
CA GLU A 277 -12.15 19.04 12.09
C GLU A 277 -12.13 19.74 10.73
N MET A 278 -12.29 21.06 10.72
CA MET A 278 -12.07 21.87 9.54
C MET A 278 -10.60 22.28 9.45
N LYS A 279 -9.95 22.07 8.29
CA LYS A 279 -8.59 22.55 8.04
C LYS A 279 -8.48 23.25 6.71
N VAL A 280 -7.91 24.46 6.74
CA VAL A 280 -7.61 25.23 5.54
C VAL A 280 -6.35 24.67 4.89
N ASN A 281 -6.42 24.31 3.62
CA ASN A 281 -5.24 23.86 2.86
C ASN A 281 -4.39 25.06 2.39
N ALA A 282 -3.25 24.79 1.76
CA ALA A 282 -2.36 25.83 1.23
C ALA A 282 -3.01 26.76 0.18
N LYS A 283 -4.17 26.39 -0.38
CA LYS A 283 -4.95 27.17 -1.34
C LYS A 283 -6.10 27.96 -0.69
N GLY A 284 -6.18 28.00 0.64
CA GLY A 284 -7.26 28.68 1.35
C GLY A 284 -8.59 27.93 1.37
N VAL A 285 -8.64 26.67 0.91
CA VAL A 285 -9.87 25.88 0.86
C VAL A 285 -10.04 25.09 2.16
N GLU A 286 -11.21 25.20 2.77
CA GLU A 286 -11.61 24.45 3.96
C GLU A 286 -11.92 22.99 3.63
N LYS A 287 -11.15 22.07 4.19
CA LYS A 287 -11.26 20.63 3.98
C LYS A 287 -11.61 19.91 5.27
N GLU A 288 -12.31 18.78 5.14
CA GLU A 288 -12.49 17.86 6.26
C GLU A 288 -11.17 17.22 6.68
N SER A 289 -10.94 17.17 7.99
CA SER A 289 -9.80 16.50 8.62
C SER A 289 -10.29 15.50 9.66
N TYR A 290 -9.68 14.32 9.65
CA TYR A 290 -10.04 13.22 10.55
C TYR A 290 -8.81 12.78 11.33
N LYS A 291 -9.01 12.25 12.54
CA LYS A 291 -7.93 11.57 13.27
C LYS A 291 -7.37 10.40 12.44
N ALA A 292 -6.06 10.14 12.56
CA ALA A 292 -5.34 9.21 11.70
C ALA A 292 -5.94 7.78 11.68
N HIS A 293 -6.43 7.28 12.82
CA HIS A 293 -7.03 5.95 12.89
C HIS A 293 -8.43 5.88 12.26
N VAL A 294 -9.23 6.95 12.33
CA VAL A 294 -10.51 7.09 11.60
C VAL A 294 -10.26 7.00 10.10
N ALA A 295 -9.35 7.84 9.60
CA ALA A 295 -8.93 7.82 8.19
C ALA A 295 -8.44 6.43 7.78
N THR A 296 -7.58 5.80 8.58
CA THR A 296 -7.04 4.46 8.27
C THR A 296 -8.12 3.38 8.19
N ARG A 297 -9.16 3.45 9.04
CA ARG A 297 -10.33 2.54 8.96
C ARG A 297 -11.14 2.78 7.69
N ALA A 298 -11.41 4.04 7.34
CA ALA A 298 -12.08 4.39 6.09
C ALA A 298 -11.30 3.94 4.85
N HIS A 299 -9.98 4.17 4.82
CA HIS A 299 -9.09 3.65 3.78
C HIS A 299 -9.23 2.12 3.63
N ARG A 300 -9.14 1.37 4.74
CA ARG A 300 -9.28 -0.09 4.71
C ARG A 300 -10.63 -0.53 4.16
N TYR A 301 -11.71 0.20 4.47
CA TYR A 301 -13.03 -0.09 3.95
C TYR A 301 -13.11 0.10 2.43
N VAL A 302 -12.57 1.22 1.92
CA VAL A 302 -12.48 1.51 0.48
C VAL A 302 -11.66 0.44 -0.24
N GLU A 303 -10.52 0.04 0.31
CA GLU A 303 -9.68 -1.04 -0.24
C GLU A 303 -10.48 -2.35 -0.37
N LYS A 304 -11.22 -2.74 0.68
CA LYS A 304 -12.05 -3.95 0.65
C LYS A 304 -13.20 -3.81 -0.37
N ARG A 305 -13.78 -2.61 -0.49
CA ARG A 305 -14.86 -2.32 -1.43
C ARG A 305 -14.40 -2.42 -2.88
N LEU A 306 -13.26 -1.84 -3.22
CA LEU A 306 -12.66 -1.96 -4.55
C LEU A 306 -12.40 -3.42 -4.89
N LEU A 307 -11.77 -4.19 -3.99
CA LEU A 307 -11.47 -5.60 -4.23
C LEU A 307 -12.74 -6.46 -4.38
N LYS A 308 -13.83 -6.08 -3.70
CA LYS A 308 -15.14 -6.71 -3.91
C LYS A 308 -15.64 -6.44 -5.32
N ASN A 309 -15.65 -5.19 -5.74
CA ASN A 309 -16.11 -4.82 -7.08
C ASN A 309 -15.22 -5.47 -8.16
N LEU A 310 -13.90 -5.47 -7.98
CA LEU A 310 -12.95 -6.15 -8.86
C LEU A 310 -13.23 -7.65 -8.95
N TYR A 311 -13.47 -8.33 -7.83
CA TYR A 311 -13.80 -9.77 -7.83
C TYR A 311 -15.09 -10.07 -8.60
N VAL A 312 -16.11 -9.23 -8.43
CA VAL A 312 -17.40 -9.37 -9.14
C VAL A 312 -17.22 -9.14 -10.64
N GLU A 313 -16.61 -8.03 -11.03
CA GLU A 313 -16.40 -7.69 -12.45
C GLU A 313 -15.45 -8.67 -13.14
N TRP A 314 -14.44 -9.20 -12.43
CA TRP A 314 -13.57 -10.25 -12.96
C TRP A 314 -14.35 -11.50 -13.34
N ARG A 315 -15.26 -11.94 -12.48
CA ARG A 315 -16.06 -13.15 -12.75
C ARG A 315 -17.13 -12.91 -13.80
N LYS A 316 -17.70 -11.71 -13.89
CA LYS A 316 -18.64 -11.34 -14.96
C LYS A 316 -17.97 -11.32 -16.33
N ALA A 317 -16.75 -10.80 -16.41
CA ALA A 317 -16.04 -10.64 -17.67
C ALA A 317 -15.45 -11.95 -18.23
N ALA A 318 -15.44 -13.02 -17.43
CA ALA A 318 -14.93 -14.34 -17.79
C ALA A 318 -16.02 -15.44 -17.80
N ALA A 319 -17.28 -15.05 -17.57
CA ALA A 319 -18.45 -15.90 -17.75
C ALA A 319 -18.92 -15.83 -19.21
#